data_AF-A0A9X0TSC7-F1
#
_entry.id   AF-A0A9X0TSC7-F1
#
_cell.length_a   1.000
_cell.length_b   1.000
_cell.length_c   1.000
_cell.angle_alpha   90.00
_cell.angle_beta   90.00
_cell.angle_gamma   90.00
#
_symmetry.space_group_name_H-M   'P 1'
#
loop_
_entity.id
_entity.type
_entity.pdbx_description
1 polymer ?
#
loop_
_entity_poly.entity_id
_entity_poly.type
_entity_poly.pdbx_seq_one_letter_code
_entity_poly.pdbx_strand_id
1 'polypeptide(L)' 'MTTNVNEMQSTLGKAIVLWKSGRNVSFAMATELREQGYDVAALAKAHRA' A
#
# COMPACT_ATOMS: atom_id res chain seq x y z
N MET A 1 -12.24 17.38 1.95
CA MET A 1 -11.33 16.24 1.68
C MET A 1 -12.10 14.95 1.86
N THR A 2 -12.77 14.47 0.81
CA THR A 2 -13.42 13.16 0.80
C THR A 2 -12.39 12.12 0.40
N THR A 3 -11.71 11.53 1.38
CA THR A 3 -10.92 10.32 1.15
C THR A 3 -11.88 9.29 0.58
N ASN A 4 -11.75 8.95 -0.71
CA ASN A 4 -12.63 8.00 -1.37
C ASN A 4 -12.55 6.69 -0.59
N VAL A 5 -13.67 6.25 -0.01
CA VAL A 5 -13.75 4.97 0.73
C VAL A 5 -13.30 3.80 -0.15
N ASN A 6 -13.41 3.95 -1.47
CA ASN A 6 -12.93 3.01 -2.48
C ASN A 6 -11.38 2.92 -2.57
N GLU A 7 -10.67 4.03 -2.34
CA GLU A 7 -9.19 4.04 -2.28
C GLU A 7 -8.67 3.36 -1.00
N MET A 8 -9.41 3.40 0.11
CA MET A 8 -9.06 2.66 1.33
C MET A 8 -9.31 1.15 1.20
N GLN A 9 -10.25 0.73 0.34
CA GLN A 9 -10.46 -0.70 0.04
C GLN A 9 -9.49 -1.24 -1.02
N SER A 10 -8.84 -0.36 -1.78
CA SER A 10 -7.84 -0.73 -2.77
C SER A 10 -6.59 -1.31 -2.12
N THR A 11 -5.92 -2.20 -2.85
CA THR A 11 -4.68 -2.89 -2.43
C THR A 11 -3.60 -1.91 -1.96
N LEU A 12 -3.50 -0.74 -2.60
CA LEU A 12 -2.63 0.37 -2.19
C LEU A 12 -3.01 0.95 -0.82
N GLY A 13 -4.29 1.23 -0.58
CA GLY A 13 -4.76 1.76 0.69
C GLY A 13 -4.46 0.81 1.85
N LYS A 14 -4.70 -0.49 1.64
CA LYS A 14 -4.35 -1.54 2.63
C LYS A 14 -2.85 -1.62 2.89
N ALA A 15 -2.04 -1.52 1.83
CA ALA A 15 -0.59 -1.52 1.94
C ALA A 15 -0.05 -0.33 2.75
N ILE A 16 -0.57 0.87 2.49
CA ILE A 16 -0.20 2.09 3.23
C ILE A 16 -0.54 1.95 4.72
N VAL A 17 -1.71 1.42 5.07
CA VAL A 17 -2.10 1.21 6.47
C VAL A 17 -1.16 0.22 7.16
N LEU A 18 -0.76 -0.86 6.48
CA LEU A 18 0.20 -1.82 7.02
C LEU A 18 1.56 -1.18 7.26
N TRP A 19 2.09 -0.44 6.29
CA TRP A 19 3.38 0.25 6.44
C TRP A 19 3.38 1.30 7.55
N LYS A 20 2.30 2.09 7.65
CA LYS A 20 2.12 3.04 8.76
C LYS A 20 2.06 2.37 10.12
N SER A 21 1.64 1.10 10.16
CA SER A 21 1.61 0.28 11.37
C SER A 21 2.94 -0.46 11.61
N GLY A 22 3.99 -0.19 10.83
CA GLY A 22 5.29 -0.87 10.89
C GLY A 22 5.28 -2.30 10.35
N ARG A 23 4.19 -2.73 9.71
CA ARG A 23 4.03 -4.08 9.15
C ARG A 23 4.38 -4.11 7.68
N ASN A 24 4.94 -5.22 7.22
CA ASN A 24 5.16 -5.47 5.80
C ASN A 24 3.86 -5.97 5.13
N VAL A 25 3.74 -5.69 3.83
CA VAL A 25 2.69 -6.26 2.98
C VAL A 25 3.01 -7.70 2.60
N SER A 26 1.97 -8.49 2.28
CA SER A 26 2.17 -9.86 1.77
C SER A 26 2.75 -9.84 0.36
N PHE A 27 3.36 -10.95 -0.06
CA PHE A 27 3.91 -11.11 -1.41
C PHE A 27 2.84 -10.92 -2.51
N ALA A 28 1.62 -11.42 -2.29
CA ALA A 28 0.50 -11.23 -3.21
C ALA A 28 0.15 -9.74 -3.38
N MET A 29 0.04 -8.99 -2.28
CA MET A 29 -0.19 -7.54 -2.34
C MET A 29 0.95 -6.80 -3.05
N ALA A 30 2.20 -7.16 -2.77
CA ALA A 30 3.35 -6.56 -3.45
C ALA A 30 3.36 -6.85 -4.96
N THR A 31 2.93 -8.05 -5.36
CA THR A 31 2.80 -8.42 -6.77
C THR A 31 1.72 -7.62 -7.45
N GLU A 32 0.54 -7.54 -6.85
CA GLU A 32 -0.60 -6.78 -7.38
C GLU A 32 -0.27 -5.28 -7.50
N LEU A 33 0.44 -4.71 -6.53
CA LEU A 33 0.92 -3.34 -6.60
C LEU A 33 1.93 -3.12 -7.74
N ARG A 34 2.85 -4.07 -7.95
CA ARG A 34 3.77 -4.01 -9.09
C ARG A 34 3.06 -4.15 -10.43
N GLU A 35 2.06 -5.02 -10.54
CA GLU A 35 1.24 -5.17 -11.74
C GLU A 35 0.44 -3.90 -12.05
N GLN A 36 0.01 -3.17 -11.02
CA GLN A 36 -0.58 -1.84 -11.14
C GLN A 36 0.44 -0.73 -11.46
N GLY A 37 1.73 -1.06 -11.56
CA GLY A 37 2.82 -0.13 -11.90
C GLY A 37 3.44 0.60 -10.72
N TYR A 38 3.10 0.23 -9.48
CA TYR A 38 3.66 0.86 -8.29
C TYR A 38 5.02 0.26 -7.90
N ASP A 39 5.95 1.14 -7.48
CA ASP A 39 7.17 0.73 -6.79
C ASP A 39 6.89 0.50 -5.31
N VAL A 40 6.70 -0.78 -4.96
CA VAL A 40 6.41 -1.24 -3.60
C VAL A 40 7.53 -0.87 -2.62
N ALA A 41 8.80 -0.88 -3.05
CA ALA A 41 9.92 -0.57 -2.17
C ALA A 41 9.97 0.92 -1.85
N ALA A 42 9.77 1.77 -2.85
CA ALA A 42 9.66 3.21 -2.67
C ALA A 42 8.46 3.58 -1.77
N LEU A 43 7.30 2.97 -2.00
CA LEU A 43 6.11 3.19 -1.19
C LEU A 43 6.29 2.71 0.25
N ALA A 44 6.87 1.53 0.46
CA ALA A 44 7.18 1.04 1.79
C ALA A 44 8.10 2.01 2.53
N LYS A 45 9.14 2.52 1.88
CA LYS A 45 10.06 3.50 2.48
C LYS A 45 9.36 4.82 2.82
N ALA A 46 8.44 5.28 1.98
CA ALA A 46 7.74 6.55 2.17
C ALA A 46 6.67 6.50 3.29
N HIS A 47 6.07 5.33 3.51
CA HIS A 47 4.93 5.17 4.43
C HIS A 47 5.24 4.40 5.71
N ARG A 48 6.44 3.84 5.84
CA ARG A 48 6.88 3.17 7.07
C ARG A 48 7.10 4.23 8.16
N ALA A 49 6.37 4.07 9.26
CA ALA A 49 6.56 4.85 10.49
C ALA A 49 7.85 4.46 11.20
#